data_AF-A0A5C9BSM5-F1
#
_entry.id   AF-A0A5C9BSM5-F1
#
_cell.length_a   1.000
_cell.length_b   1.000
_cell.length_c   1.000
_cell.angle_alpha   90.00
_cell.angle_beta   90.00
_cell.angle_gamma   90.00
#
_symmetry.space_group_name_H-M   'P 1'
#
loop_
_entity.id
_entity.type
_entity.pdbx_description
1 polymer ?
#
loop_
_entity_poly.entity_id
_entity_poly.type
_entity_poly.pdbx_seq_one_letter_code
_entity_poly.pdbx_strand_id
1 'polypeptide(L)'
;MLDAKLAEYMQRILEQGKLSVTAGKSSLEIHDQYALGRRIGKTIHFTDRDQEEMRRMLSANGYALIPVMKEGMARSDRLAAGVPNEKSGGGAVKTGRVSVKAMPGERLHLSGKVLALPPFCHIDACWSEIANSVGHSAIMVVENYEVFDKLHLVRFSLPAAFSSPLVVYRGDRHESRQDNVRAFLDAAALPVLACVDIDPQGLQIALSFPRLIGLVARQGDEISFSSNILLLPASLKGCRRSIV
;
A
#
# COMPACT_ATOMS: atom_id res chain seq x y z
N MET A 1 24.74 9.71 -23.53
CA MET A 1 23.78 9.78 -22.41
C MET A 1 24.34 8.88 -21.32
N LEU A 2 24.44 9.37 -20.07
CA LEU A 2 25.02 8.58 -18.98
C LEU A 2 24.11 7.39 -18.66
N ASP A 3 24.63 6.17 -18.71
CA ASP A 3 23.86 4.96 -18.35
C ASP A 3 23.62 4.91 -16.83
N ALA A 4 22.46 4.37 -16.43
CA ALA A 4 22.04 4.30 -15.04
C ALA A 4 22.98 3.45 -14.17
N LYS A 5 23.55 2.36 -14.72
CA LYS A 5 24.55 1.55 -14.00
C LYS A 5 25.85 2.32 -13.78
N LEU A 6 26.24 3.15 -14.75
CA LEU A 6 27.44 3.96 -14.64
C LEU A 6 27.26 5.12 -13.65
N ALA A 7 26.07 5.74 -13.65
CA ALA A 7 25.70 6.75 -12.66
C ALA A 7 25.74 6.20 -11.23
N GLU A 8 25.16 5.03 -10.98
CA GLU A 8 25.19 4.37 -9.66
C GLU A 8 26.63 4.01 -9.23
N TYR A 9 27.48 3.61 -10.18
CA TYR A 9 28.88 3.32 -9.91
C TYR A 9 29.69 4.60 -9.58
N MET A 10 29.48 5.71 -10.30
CA MET A 10 30.09 7.02 -9.99
C MET A 10 29.65 7.53 -8.62
N GLN A 11 28.35 7.45 -8.29
CA GLN A 11 27.83 7.82 -6.98
C GLN A 11 28.51 7.02 -5.85
N ARG A 12 28.72 5.72 -6.04
CA ARG A 12 29.42 4.87 -5.06
C ARG A 12 30.90 5.23 -4.90
N ILE A 13 31.58 5.65 -5.97
CA ILE A 13 32.97 6.13 -5.89
C ILE A 13 33.04 7.40 -5.04
N LEU A 14 32.12 8.34 -5.29
CA LEU A 14 32.04 9.61 -4.58
C LEU A 14 31.66 9.44 -3.10
N GLU A 15 30.68 8.59 -2.80
CA GLU A 15 30.25 8.28 -1.43
C GLU A 15 31.39 7.68 -0.60
N GLN A 16 32.12 6.72 -1.18
CA GLN A 16 33.20 6.02 -0.48
C GLN A 16 34.51 6.82 -0.45
N GLY A 17 34.55 8.02 -1.06
CA GLY A 17 35.76 8.83 -1.17
C GLY A 17 36.91 8.11 -1.87
N LYS A 18 36.62 7.13 -2.75
CA LYS A 18 37.64 6.28 -3.33
C LYS A 18 38.43 7.03 -4.40
N LEU A 19 39.71 7.28 -4.12
CA LEU A 19 40.68 7.83 -5.08
C LEU A 19 41.29 6.75 -6.00
N SER A 20 40.95 5.48 -5.78
CA SER A 20 41.40 4.40 -6.65
C SER A 20 40.43 3.23 -6.64
N VAL A 21 40.21 2.61 -7.80
CA VAL A 21 39.39 1.41 -7.97
C VAL A 21 40.08 0.39 -8.87
N THR A 22 39.85 -0.90 -8.65
CA THR A 22 40.33 -1.94 -9.55
C THR A 22 39.68 -1.78 -10.93
N ALA A 23 40.47 -2.00 -11.99
CA ALA A 23 40.03 -1.97 -13.37
C ALA A 23 39.10 -3.16 -13.64
N GLY A 24 37.80 -2.87 -13.68
CA GLY A 24 36.72 -3.76 -14.08
C GLY A 24 35.86 -3.07 -15.12
N LYS A 25 34.80 -3.73 -15.59
CA LYS A 25 34.00 -3.26 -16.73
C LYS A 25 33.53 -1.80 -16.59
N SER A 26 32.91 -1.43 -15.47
CA SER A 26 32.38 -0.06 -15.25
C SER A 26 33.46 1.00 -15.00
N SER A 27 34.59 0.64 -14.37
CA SER A 27 35.69 1.60 -14.15
C SER A 27 36.49 1.84 -15.43
N LEU A 28 36.66 0.81 -16.26
CA LEU A 28 37.22 0.96 -17.61
C LEU A 28 36.31 1.78 -18.51
N GLU A 29 34.99 1.56 -18.46
CA GLU A 29 34.04 2.35 -19.25
C GLU A 29 34.04 3.84 -18.85
N ILE A 30 34.18 4.15 -17.56
CA ILE A 30 34.40 5.53 -17.07
C ILE A 30 35.68 6.15 -17.67
N HIS A 31 36.77 5.38 -17.68
CA HIS A 31 38.05 5.84 -18.21
C HIS A 31 38.01 6.01 -19.75
N ASP A 32 37.51 5.01 -20.46
CA ASP A 32 37.56 4.95 -21.92
C ASP A 32 36.55 5.90 -22.57
N GLN A 33 35.35 6.05 -21.98
CA GLN A 33 34.28 6.87 -22.57
C GLN A 33 34.31 8.33 -22.12
N TYR A 34 34.75 8.60 -20.88
CA TYR A 34 34.68 9.94 -20.28
C TYR A 34 36.04 10.51 -19.91
N ALA A 35 37.13 9.81 -20.23
CA ALA A 35 38.50 10.21 -19.93
C ALA A 35 38.74 10.51 -18.44
N LEU A 36 37.98 9.84 -17.55
CA LEU A 36 38.06 10.05 -16.11
C LEU A 36 39.03 9.06 -15.46
N GLY A 37 39.98 9.62 -14.70
CA GLY A 37 41.00 8.86 -13.98
C GLY A 37 42.13 8.34 -14.87
N ARG A 38 43.23 7.94 -14.23
CA ARG A 38 44.43 7.42 -14.87
C ARG A 38 44.63 5.95 -14.52
N ARG A 39 44.78 5.11 -15.54
CA ARG A 39 45.09 3.70 -15.35
C ARG A 39 46.57 3.49 -15.02
N ILE A 40 46.83 2.86 -13.88
CA ILE A 40 48.16 2.41 -13.44
C ILE A 40 48.05 0.90 -13.17
N GLY A 41 48.56 0.08 -14.09
CA GLY A 41 48.43 -1.37 -14.04
C GLY A 41 46.96 -1.84 -14.09
N LYS A 42 46.51 -2.50 -13.00
CA LYS A 42 45.13 -3.00 -12.83
C LYS A 42 44.26 -2.06 -11.99
N THR A 43 44.68 -0.83 -11.76
CA THR A 43 43.97 0.15 -10.93
C THR A 43 43.74 1.43 -11.73
N ILE A 44 42.59 2.06 -11.53
CA ILE A 44 42.28 3.39 -12.05
C ILE A 44 42.29 4.35 -10.87
N HIS A 45 43.12 5.39 -10.96
CA HIS A 45 43.28 6.42 -9.96
C HIS A 45 42.53 7.67 -10.39
N PHE A 46 41.72 8.23 -9.49
CA PHE A 46 40.96 9.45 -9.72
C PHE A 46 41.61 10.60 -8.97
N THR A 47 41.72 11.73 -9.66
CA THR A 47 42.10 13.01 -9.07
C THR A 47 40.87 13.72 -8.50
N ASP A 48 41.09 14.77 -7.70
CA ASP A 48 39.99 15.62 -7.21
C ASP A 48 39.22 16.27 -8.37
N ARG A 49 39.93 16.56 -9.49
CA ARG A 49 39.31 17.06 -10.73
C ARG A 49 38.39 16.02 -11.35
N ASP A 50 38.78 14.74 -11.36
CA ASP A 50 37.93 13.66 -11.89
C ASP A 50 36.67 13.47 -11.02
N GLN A 51 36.79 13.62 -9.69
CA GLN A 51 35.63 13.59 -8.81
C GLN A 51 34.67 14.75 -9.08
N GLU A 52 35.19 15.94 -9.30
CA GLU A 52 34.37 17.11 -9.62
C GLU A 52 33.68 16.97 -10.97
N GLU A 53 34.36 16.39 -11.95
CA GLU A 53 33.76 16.08 -13.25
C GLU A 53 32.68 15.00 -13.14
N MET A 54 32.88 13.96 -12.32
CA MET A 54 31.83 12.98 -11.99
C MET A 54 30.61 13.64 -11.36
N ARG A 55 30.78 14.61 -10.44
CA ARG A 55 29.67 15.37 -9.85
C ARG A 55 28.92 16.17 -10.92
N ARG A 56 29.64 16.90 -11.77
CA ARG A 56 29.05 17.68 -12.87
C ARG A 56 28.25 16.81 -13.83
N MET A 57 28.79 15.65 -14.20
CA MET A 57 28.14 14.70 -15.09
C MET A 57 26.86 14.14 -14.47
N LEU A 58 26.87 13.77 -13.19
CA LEU A 58 25.69 13.31 -12.47
C LEU A 58 24.62 14.41 -12.47
N SER A 59 24.96 15.63 -12.05
CA SER A 59 24.02 16.76 -12.00
C SER A 59 23.46 17.14 -13.36
N ALA A 60 24.30 17.19 -14.41
CA ALA A 60 23.87 17.53 -15.77
C ALA A 60 22.91 16.49 -16.38
N ASN A 61 22.99 15.23 -15.92
CA ASN A 61 22.07 14.16 -16.31
C ASN A 61 20.96 13.94 -15.27
N GLY A 62 20.84 14.85 -14.28
CA GLY A 62 19.81 14.85 -13.25
C GLY A 62 20.03 13.86 -12.10
N TYR A 63 21.10 13.09 -12.08
CA TYR A 63 21.36 12.14 -10.99
C TYR A 63 21.79 12.86 -9.71
N ALA A 64 21.36 12.33 -8.56
CA ALA A 64 21.85 12.76 -7.25
C ALA A 64 23.36 12.50 -7.11
N LEU A 65 24.06 13.30 -6.30
CA LEU A 65 25.51 13.18 -6.10
C LEU A 65 25.91 12.05 -5.12
N ILE A 66 24.95 11.58 -4.32
CA ILE A 66 25.10 10.53 -3.33
C ILE A 66 24.08 9.44 -3.68
N PRO A 67 24.41 8.14 -3.55
CA PRO A 67 23.42 7.07 -3.72
C PRO A 67 22.24 7.30 -2.78
N VAL A 68 21.05 7.54 -3.33
CA VAL A 68 19.84 7.58 -2.51
C VAL A 68 19.59 6.15 -2.04
N MET A 69 19.55 5.91 -0.72
CA MET A 69 19.15 4.61 -0.19
C MET A 69 17.75 4.28 -0.74
N LYS A 70 17.70 3.27 -1.61
CA LYS A 70 16.48 2.89 -2.35
C LYS A 70 15.48 2.11 -1.49
N GLU A 71 15.89 1.69 -0.29
CA GLU A 71 15.09 0.85 0.61
C GLU A 71 14.16 1.72 1.47
N GLY A 72 12.86 1.45 1.39
CA GLY A 72 11.84 2.07 2.24
C GLY A 72 11.27 3.41 1.77
N MET A 73 11.85 4.05 0.76
CA MET A 73 11.42 5.40 0.35
C MET A 73 10.23 5.38 -0.62
N ALA A 74 9.17 6.13 -0.29
CA ALA A 74 7.98 6.29 -1.14
C ALA A 74 8.33 7.05 -2.44
N ARG A 75 7.54 6.83 -3.49
CA ARG A 75 7.77 7.43 -4.82
C ARG A 75 7.78 8.97 -4.80
N SER A 76 6.99 9.58 -3.92
CA SER A 76 6.93 11.03 -3.71
C SER A 76 8.26 11.61 -3.23
N ASP A 77 8.92 10.91 -2.31
CA ASP A 77 10.15 11.38 -1.66
C ASP A 77 11.34 11.31 -2.63
N ARG A 78 11.29 10.37 -3.58
CA ARG A 78 12.25 10.28 -4.69
C ARG A 78 12.13 11.45 -5.68
N LEU A 79 10.91 11.96 -5.86
CA LEU A 79 10.65 13.14 -6.69
C LEU A 79 11.16 14.41 -5.99
N ALA A 80 10.95 14.53 -4.67
CA ALA A 80 11.50 15.62 -3.85
C ALA A 80 13.03 15.58 -3.76
N ALA A 81 13.64 14.39 -3.81
CA ALA A 81 15.09 14.19 -3.85
C ALA A 81 15.72 14.32 -5.25
N GLY A 82 14.96 14.70 -6.27
CA GLY A 82 15.48 14.99 -7.62
C GLY A 82 16.00 13.76 -8.38
N VAL A 83 15.47 12.56 -8.13
CA VAL A 83 15.89 11.35 -8.87
C VAL A 83 15.14 11.26 -10.21
N PRO A 84 15.81 11.34 -11.38
CA PRO A 84 15.16 11.21 -12.67
C PRO A 84 15.18 9.74 -13.06
N ASN A 85 14.23 8.99 -12.55
CA ASN A 85 13.72 7.82 -13.25
C ASN A 85 12.38 7.36 -12.66
N GLU A 86 11.30 7.73 -13.34
CA GLU A 86 9.92 7.36 -13.01
C GLU A 86 9.68 5.83 -13.07
N LYS A 87 10.60 5.04 -13.65
CA LYS A 87 10.34 3.63 -14.02
C LYS A 87 11.18 2.56 -13.32
N SER A 88 12.03 2.89 -12.35
CA SER A 88 12.86 1.87 -11.69
C SER A 88 12.94 2.08 -10.17
N GLY A 89 11.76 2.03 -9.55
CA GLY A 89 11.56 2.08 -8.11
C GLY A 89 10.37 1.25 -7.68
N GLY A 90 10.48 -0.07 -7.80
CA GLY A 90 9.48 -1.04 -7.36
C GLY A 90 9.34 -1.13 -5.83
N GLY A 91 8.95 -0.03 -5.19
CA GLY A 91 8.24 -0.13 -3.91
C GLY A 91 6.82 -0.63 -4.19
N ALA A 92 6.32 -1.56 -3.38
CA ALA A 92 4.96 -2.08 -3.52
C ALA A 92 3.96 -0.92 -3.52
N VAL A 93 3.25 -0.77 -4.63
CA VAL A 93 2.20 0.23 -4.83
C VAL A 93 1.16 -0.04 -3.73
N LYS A 94 0.95 0.89 -2.79
CA LYS A 94 -0.01 0.83 -1.64
C LYS A 94 0.45 0.14 -0.34
N THR A 95 1.69 0.33 0.13
CA THR A 95 2.03 0.05 1.55
C THR A 95 1.31 1.01 2.51
N GLY A 96 0.82 0.51 3.65
CA GLY A 96 0.18 1.34 4.69
C GLY A 96 -1.22 1.88 4.36
N ARG A 97 -1.87 1.37 3.30
CA ARG A 97 -3.20 1.84 2.89
C ARG A 97 -4.28 0.79 3.07
N VAL A 98 -5.49 1.27 3.35
CA VAL A 98 -6.73 0.48 3.40
C VAL A 98 -7.81 1.13 2.53
N SER A 99 -8.57 0.30 1.82
CA SER A 99 -9.71 0.74 1.01
C SER A 99 -10.98 0.75 1.85
N VAL A 100 -11.62 1.90 1.97
CA VAL A 100 -12.75 2.11 2.88
C VAL A 100 -13.90 2.89 2.25
N LYS A 101 -15.11 2.65 2.73
CA LYS A 101 -16.31 3.42 2.39
C LYS A 101 -17.40 3.31 3.45
N ALA A 102 -18.45 4.11 3.30
CA ALA A 102 -19.63 4.04 4.15
C ALA A 102 -20.64 2.98 3.67
N MET A 103 -21.59 2.66 4.54
CA MET A 103 -22.75 1.85 4.16
C MET A 103 -23.62 2.52 3.09
N PRO A 104 -24.42 1.74 2.35
CA PRO A 104 -25.30 2.28 1.31
C PRO A 104 -26.27 3.34 1.85
N GLY A 105 -26.21 4.55 1.29
CA GLY A 105 -27.07 5.67 1.69
C GLY A 105 -26.53 6.50 2.86
N GLU A 106 -25.36 6.13 3.40
CA GLU A 106 -24.68 6.87 4.46
C GLU A 106 -23.52 7.71 3.93
N ARG A 107 -23.02 8.61 4.78
CA ARG A 107 -21.82 9.39 4.50
C ARG A 107 -20.62 8.74 5.17
N LEU A 108 -19.43 8.94 4.61
CA LEU A 108 -18.19 8.46 5.21
C LEU A 108 -17.68 9.48 6.23
N HIS A 109 -17.55 9.06 7.49
CA HIS A 109 -17.08 9.87 8.60
C HIS A 109 -15.67 9.44 9.02
N LEU A 110 -14.66 10.21 8.61
CA LEU A 110 -13.25 9.95 8.93
C LEU A 110 -12.54 11.24 9.30
N SER A 111 -11.77 11.24 10.39
CA SER A 111 -10.95 12.39 10.81
C SER A 111 -11.73 13.70 10.92
N GLY A 112 -12.96 13.62 11.44
CA GLY A 112 -13.87 14.76 11.57
C GLY A 112 -14.44 15.29 10.24
N LYS A 113 -14.10 14.67 9.10
CA LYS A 113 -14.63 15.03 7.79
C LYS A 113 -15.76 14.11 7.38
N VAL A 114 -16.69 14.66 6.60
CA VAL A 114 -17.85 13.95 6.08
C VAL A 114 -17.78 13.97 4.55
N LEU A 115 -17.70 12.79 3.95
CA LEU A 115 -17.59 12.61 2.49
C LEU A 115 -18.83 11.90 1.95
N ALA A 116 -19.42 12.45 0.89
CA ALA A 116 -20.42 11.74 0.09
C ALA A 116 -19.70 10.98 -1.01
N LEU A 117 -19.81 9.65 -1.02
CA LEU A 117 -19.20 8.81 -2.04
C LEU A 117 -20.27 8.38 -3.06
N PRO A 118 -20.03 8.60 -4.37
CA PRO A 118 -20.89 8.03 -5.40
C PRO A 118 -20.93 6.49 -5.35
N PRO A 119 -21.91 5.85 -6.00
CA PRO A 119 -21.87 4.42 -6.27
C PRO A 119 -20.54 3.99 -6.91
N PHE A 120 -20.07 2.78 -6.59
CA PHE A 120 -18.78 2.23 -7.06
C PHE A 120 -17.54 3.04 -6.64
N CYS A 121 -17.68 3.98 -5.70
CA CYS A 121 -16.55 4.71 -5.13
C CYS A 121 -16.18 4.17 -3.74
N HIS A 122 -14.89 4.16 -3.50
CA HIS A 122 -14.26 4.01 -2.20
C HIS A 122 -13.06 4.96 -2.14
N ILE A 123 -12.50 5.15 -0.96
CA ILE A 123 -11.22 5.86 -0.83
C ILE A 123 -10.17 4.89 -0.32
N ASP A 124 -8.94 5.04 -0.81
CA ASP A 124 -7.79 4.49 -0.13
C ASP A 124 -7.29 5.52 0.89
N ALA A 125 -7.07 5.11 2.13
CA ALA A 125 -6.58 5.98 3.20
C ALA A 125 -5.37 5.36 3.90
N CYS A 126 -4.48 6.22 4.42
CA CYS A 126 -3.40 5.76 5.28
C CYS A 126 -4.01 5.28 6.59
N TRP A 127 -3.85 3.99 6.91
CA TRP A 127 -4.60 3.42 8.03
C TRP A 127 -4.19 4.03 9.38
N SER A 128 -2.92 4.38 9.55
CA SER A 128 -2.38 4.94 10.80
C SER A 128 -2.95 6.33 11.11
N GLU A 129 -3.29 7.10 10.08
CA GLU A 129 -3.89 8.44 10.22
C GLU A 129 -5.37 8.36 10.61
N ILE A 130 -6.09 7.33 10.13
CA ILE A 130 -7.53 7.22 10.32
C ILE A 130 -7.96 6.34 11.49
N ALA A 131 -7.08 5.44 11.99
CA ALA A 131 -7.40 4.44 13.02
C ALA A 131 -8.10 5.02 14.25
N ASN A 132 -7.61 6.13 14.78
CA ASN A 132 -8.14 6.77 15.99
C ASN A 132 -9.25 7.80 15.73
N SER A 133 -9.70 7.93 14.48
CA SER A 133 -10.64 8.99 14.08
C SER A 133 -11.77 8.48 13.18
N VAL A 134 -12.13 7.21 13.33
CA VAL A 134 -13.28 6.59 12.67
C VAL A 134 -14.57 7.06 13.35
N GLY A 135 -15.43 7.77 12.61
CA GLY A 135 -16.71 8.28 13.10
C GLY A 135 -17.87 7.29 12.97
N HIS A 136 -17.58 5.99 12.95
CA HIS A 136 -18.52 4.89 12.71
C HIS A 136 -18.57 3.97 13.93
N SER A 137 -19.70 3.26 14.11
CA SER A 137 -19.95 2.48 15.33
C SER A 137 -19.25 1.12 15.37
N ALA A 138 -18.80 0.63 14.22
CA ALA A 138 -18.11 -0.65 14.04
C ALA A 138 -17.29 -0.63 12.74
N ILE A 139 -16.56 -1.71 12.48
CA ILE A 139 -15.89 -1.96 11.20
C ILE A 139 -16.51 -3.20 10.56
N MET A 140 -16.94 -3.10 9.30
CA MET A 140 -17.36 -4.25 8.50
C MET A 140 -16.27 -4.60 7.51
N VAL A 141 -15.64 -5.75 7.67
CA VAL A 141 -14.61 -6.26 6.74
C VAL A 141 -15.26 -7.10 5.67
N VAL A 142 -15.10 -6.73 4.41
CA VAL A 142 -15.65 -7.46 3.25
C VAL A 142 -14.54 -8.25 2.56
N GLU A 143 -14.76 -9.55 2.41
CA GLU A 143 -13.77 -10.46 1.83
C GLU A 143 -13.56 -10.27 0.32
N ASN A 144 -14.67 -10.18 -0.41
CA ASN A 144 -14.68 -10.15 -1.86
C ASN A 144 -14.73 -8.71 -2.37
N TYR A 145 -13.81 -8.34 -3.27
CA TYR A 145 -13.75 -6.99 -3.82
C TYR A 145 -15.01 -6.64 -4.63
N GLU A 146 -15.58 -7.59 -5.36
CA GLU A 146 -16.81 -7.36 -6.13
C GLU A 146 -17.99 -7.03 -5.22
N VAL A 147 -18.12 -7.76 -4.10
CA VAL A 147 -19.14 -7.47 -3.07
C VAL A 147 -18.86 -6.12 -2.43
N PHE A 148 -17.59 -5.83 -2.12
CA PHE A 148 -17.18 -4.53 -1.62
C PHE A 148 -17.57 -3.43 -2.60
N ASP A 149 -17.24 -3.50 -3.88
CA ASP A 149 -17.53 -2.50 -4.90
C ASP A 149 -19.05 -2.29 -5.09
N LYS A 150 -19.78 -3.40 -5.24
CA LYS A 150 -21.23 -3.45 -5.43
C LYS A 150 -22.06 -3.33 -4.16
N LEU A 151 -21.45 -3.05 -3.00
CA LEU A 151 -22.14 -2.99 -1.70
C LEU A 151 -23.40 -2.10 -1.71
N HIS A 152 -23.41 -1.03 -2.51
CA HIS A 152 -24.53 -0.11 -2.66
C HIS A 152 -25.82 -0.76 -3.23
N LEU A 153 -25.70 -1.93 -3.84
CA LEU A 153 -26.79 -2.76 -4.34
C LEU A 153 -27.35 -3.72 -3.28
N VAL A 154 -26.69 -3.85 -2.13
CA VAL A 154 -27.06 -4.76 -1.04
C VAL A 154 -27.86 -4.00 0.03
N ARG A 155 -28.83 -4.68 0.64
CA ARG A 155 -29.57 -4.28 1.83
C ARG A 155 -29.06 -5.09 3.01
N PHE A 156 -28.84 -4.40 4.12
CA PHE A 156 -28.38 -4.99 5.37
C PHE A 156 -29.42 -4.73 6.44
N SER A 157 -29.61 -5.70 7.34
CA SER A 157 -30.38 -5.52 8.56
C SER A 157 -29.46 -5.70 9.75
N LEU A 158 -28.79 -4.61 10.13
CA LEU A 158 -27.84 -4.59 11.24
C LEU A 158 -28.52 -4.13 12.53
N PRO A 159 -28.09 -4.62 13.71
CA PRO A 159 -28.56 -4.11 15.00
C PRO A 159 -28.24 -2.61 15.14
N ALA A 160 -29.06 -1.88 15.91
CA ALA A 160 -28.88 -0.44 16.11
C ALA A 160 -27.49 -0.05 16.64
N ALA A 161 -26.87 -0.90 17.48
CA ALA A 161 -25.52 -0.69 17.98
C ALA A 161 -24.44 -0.68 16.88
N PHE A 162 -24.74 -1.27 15.72
CA PHE A 162 -23.83 -1.45 14.59
C PHE A 162 -24.46 -0.99 13.27
N SER A 163 -25.36 0.00 13.31
CA SER A 163 -26.12 0.40 12.13
C SER A 163 -25.28 1.14 11.08
N SER A 164 -24.19 1.80 11.50
CA SER A 164 -23.30 2.56 10.63
C SER A 164 -21.83 2.12 10.77
N PRO A 165 -21.47 0.92 10.29
CA PRO A 165 -20.09 0.47 10.27
C PRO A 165 -19.30 1.16 9.16
N LEU A 166 -18.00 1.37 9.40
CA LEU A 166 -17.03 1.66 8.36
C LEU A 166 -16.77 0.37 7.57
N VAL A 167 -17.02 0.40 6.26
CA VAL A 167 -16.80 -0.76 5.40
C VAL A 167 -15.36 -0.74 4.91
N VAL A 168 -14.65 -1.85 5.10
CA VAL A 168 -13.24 -2.02 4.75
C VAL A 168 -13.11 -3.24 3.84
N TYR A 169 -12.43 -3.09 2.71
CA TYR A 169 -12.04 -4.25 1.92
C TYR A 169 -10.91 -5.00 2.63
N ARG A 170 -11.02 -6.32 2.77
CA ARG A 170 -10.01 -7.13 3.48
C ARG A 170 -8.60 -7.04 2.90
N GLY A 171 -8.51 -6.65 1.63
CA GLY A 171 -7.28 -6.67 0.87
C GLY A 171 -6.95 -7.97 0.14
N ASP A 172 -6.12 -7.82 -0.90
CA ASP A 172 -5.50 -8.87 -1.69
C ASP A 172 -3.96 -8.65 -1.79
N ARG A 173 -3.32 -9.29 -2.76
CA ARG A 173 -1.86 -9.18 -2.96
C ARG A 173 -1.44 -7.92 -3.73
N HIS A 174 -2.37 -7.18 -4.31
CA HIS A 174 -2.10 -6.19 -5.36
C HIS A 174 -2.63 -4.79 -5.06
N GLU A 175 -3.78 -4.67 -4.40
CA GLU A 175 -4.44 -3.39 -4.12
C GLU A 175 -4.31 -2.97 -2.66
N SER A 176 -5.08 -3.58 -1.77
CA SER A 176 -4.97 -3.34 -0.33
C SER A 176 -4.34 -4.56 0.29
N ARG A 177 -3.21 -4.44 1.00
CA ARG A 177 -2.59 -5.62 1.59
C ARG A 177 -3.32 -6.03 2.88
N GLN A 178 -3.46 -7.34 3.10
CA GLN A 178 -4.14 -7.88 4.28
C GLN A 178 -3.43 -7.51 5.60
N ASP A 179 -2.12 -7.33 5.59
CA ASP A 179 -1.33 -6.87 6.74
C ASP A 179 -1.71 -5.45 7.17
N ASN A 180 -1.95 -4.54 6.23
CA ASN A 180 -2.44 -3.18 6.52
C ASN A 180 -3.82 -3.20 7.17
N VAL A 181 -4.74 -4.03 6.65
CA VAL A 181 -6.08 -4.17 7.23
C VAL A 181 -5.98 -4.74 8.62
N ARG A 182 -5.11 -5.72 8.85
CA ARG A 182 -4.91 -6.27 10.18
C ARG A 182 -4.41 -5.21 11.17
N ALA A 183 -3.37 -4.47 10.80
CA ALA A 183 -2.83 -3.39 11.61
C ALA A 183 -3.87 -2.30 11.90
N PHE A 184 -4.69 -1.95 10.90
CA PHE A 184 -5.81 -1.02 11.05
C PHE A 184 -6.83 -1.51 12.07
N LEU A 185 -7.26 -2.78 11.97
CA LEU A 185 -8.22 -3.36 12.90
C LEU A 185 -7.66 -3.38 14.31
N ASP A 186 -6.41 -3.78 14.51
CA ASP A 186 -5.80 -3.80 15.84
C ASP A 186 -5.73 -2.39 16.44
N ALA A 187 -5.39 -1.37 15.66
CA ALA A 187 -5.29 0.02 16.11
C ALA A 187 -6.64 0.72 16.35
N ALA A 188 -7.65 0.50 15.51
CA ALA A 188 -8.92 1.22 15.58
C ALA A 188 -9.79 0.84 16.80
N ALA A 189 -9.49 -0.30 17.45
CA ALA A 189 -10.17 -0.76 18.67
C ALA A 189 -11.71 -0.91 18.60
N LEU A 190 -12.32 -0.84 17.41
CA LEU A 190 -13.76 -0.97 17.21
C LEU A 190 -14.21 -2.44 17.11
N PRO A 191 -15.51 -2.73 17.36
CA PRO A 191 -16.11 -4.03 17.07
C PRO A 191 -16.05 -4.36 15.57
N VAL A 192 -15.85 -5.63 15.24
CA VAL A 192 -15.70 -6.10 13.86
C VAL A 192 -16.86 -7.01 13.43
N LEU A 193 -17.46 -6.67 12.30
CA LEU A 193 -18.37 -7.51 11.53
C LEU A 193 -17.60 -8.09 10.33
N ALA A 194 -17.77 -9.38 10.05
CA ALA A 194 -17.17 -10.02 8.88
C ALA A 194 -18.22 -10.34 7.82
N CYS A 195 -18.08 -9.76 6.64
CA CYS A 195 -18.85 -10.11 5.44
C CYS A 195 -17.97 -11.02 4.58
N VAL A 196 -18.01 -12.31 4.92
CA VAL A 196 -17.24 -13.41 4.30
C VAL A 196 -18.20 -14.42 3.69
N ASP A 197 -17.71 -15.26 2.78
CA ASP A 197 -18.49 -16.39 2.34
C ASP A 197 -18.64 -17.41 3.48
N ILE A 198 -19.83 -18.02 3.60
CA ILE A 198 -20.14 -19.00 4.65
C ILE A 198 -19.61 -20.38 4.22
N ASP A 199 -18.30 -20.49 4.18
CA ASP A 199 -17.58 -21.74 3.97
C ASP A 199 -16.44 -21.87 5.00
N PRO A 200 -15.77 -23.04 5.11
CA PRO A 200 -14.70 -23.22 6.09
C PRO A 200 -13.57 -22.18 6.00
N GLN A 201 -13.25 -21.70 4.79
CA GLN A 201 -12.18 -20.71 4.57
C GLN A 201 -12.62 -19.31 4.97
N GLY A 202 -13.83 -18.89 4.58
CA GLY A 202 -14.41 -17.60 4.98
C GLY A 202 -14.60 -17.51 6.49
N LEU A 203 -15.03 -18.60 7.14
CA LEU A 203 -15.12 -18.68 8.60
C LEU A 203 -13.74 -18.58 9.27
N GLN A 204 -12.72 -19.25 8.74
CA GLN A 204 -11.35 -19.12 9.24
C GLN A 204 -10.84 -17.68 9.12
N ILE A 205 -11.15 -17.00 8.01
CA ILE A 205 -10.81 -15.58 7.82
C ILE A 205 -11.52 -14.73 8.87
N ALA A 206 -12.84 -14.90 9.05
CA ALA A 206 -13.61 -14.11 10.00
C ALA A 206 -13.10 -14.28 11.44
N LEU A 207 -12.88 -15.53 11.86
CA LEU A 207 -12.36 -15.86 13.19
C LEU A 207 -10.95 -15.32 13.43
N SER A 208 -10.21 -14.99 12.36
CA SER A 208 -8.92 -14.32 12.52
C SER A 208 -9.09 -12.90 13.04
N PHE A 209 -10.17 -12.18 12.73
CA PHE A 209 -10.32 -10.75 13.03
C PHE A 209 -10.41 -10.44 14.53
N PRO A 210 -9.79 -9.35 15.01
CA PRO A 210 -9.87 -8.97 16.40
C PRO A 210 -11.27 -8.46 16.71
N ARG A 211 -11.80 -8.77 17.90
CA ARG A 211 -13.10 -8.27 18.39
C ARG A 211 -14.25 -8.54 17.39
N LEU A 212 -14.21 -9.70 16.74
CA LEU A 212 -15.31 -10.18 15.92
C LEU A 212 -16.57 -10.34 16.78
N ILE A 213 -17.65 -9.67 16.38
CA ILE A 213 -18.95 -9.70 17.07
C ILE A 213 -20.06 -10.31 16.20
N GLY A 214 -19.85 -10.43 14.89
CA GLY A 214 -20.86 -10.96 14.00
C GLY A 214 -20.38 -11.27 12.60
N LEU A 215 -21.06 -12.21 11.95
CA LEU A 215 -20.94 -12.50 10.53
C LEU A 215 -22.12 -11.90 9.79
N VAL A 216 -21.85 -11.26 8.68
CA VAL A 216 -22.87 -10.80 7.73
C VAL A 216 -23.03 -11.89 6.68
N ALA A 217 -24.18 -12.53 6.68
CA ALA A 217 -24.50 -13.68 5.84
C ALA A 217 -25.70 -13.41 4.95
N ARG A 218 -25.92 -14.26 3.95
CA ARG A 218 -27.09 -14.14 3.08
C ARG A 218 -28.34 -14.48 3.88
N GLN A 219 -29.44 -13.82 3.57
CA GLN A 219 -30.73 -14.16 4.18
C GLN A 219 -31.08 -15.62 3.85
N GLY A 220 -31.19 -16.46 4.89
CA GLY A 220 -31.46 -17.90 4.77
C GLY A 220 -30.28 -18.80 5.11
N ASP A 221 -29.08 -18.25 5.35
CA ASP A 221 -27.96 -19.02 5.89
C ASP A 221 -28.24 -19.35 7.37
N GLU A 222 -28.14 -20.63 7.74
CA GLU A 222 -28.24 -21.09 9.13
C GLU A 222 -26.88 -21.63 9.58
N ILE A 223 -26.30 -21.01 10.61
CA ILE A 223 -25.07 -21.48 11.24
C ILE A 223 -25.23 -21.38 12.74
N SER A 224 -24.96 -22.47 13.45
CA SER A 224 -24.90 -22.47 14.91
C SER A 224 -23.46 -22.25 15.37
N PHE A 225 -23.21 -21.12 16.02
CA PHE A 225 -21.95 -20.88 16.72
C PHE A 225 -22.10 -21.26 18.19
N SER A 226 -21.07 -21.88 18.77
CA SER A 226 -20.95 -22.07 20.23
C SER A 226 -20.53 -20.80 20.97
N SER A 227 -20.30 -19.71 20.23
CA SER A 227 -19.80 -18.41 20.68
C SER A 227 -20.87 -17.33 20.53
N ASN A 228 -20.74 -16.20 21.24
CA ASN A 228 -21.62 -15.02 21.12
C ASN A 228 -21.42 -14.24 19.81
N ILE A 229 -21.31 -14.92 18.66
CA ILE A 229 -21.19 -14.30 17.33
C ILE A 229 -22.60 -14.18 16.73
N LEU A 230 -22.98 -12.95 16.37
CA LEU A 230 -24.27 -12.68 15.75
C LEU A 230 -24.24 -13.04 14.25
N LEU A 231 -25.27 -13.73 13.76
CA LEU A 231 -25.49 -13.91 12.32
C LEU A 231 -26.43 -12.80 11.84
N LEU A 232 -25.94 -11.94 10.95
CA LEU A 232 -26.63 -10.73 10.49
C LEU A 232 -27.02 -10.87 9.00
N PRO A 233 -28.29 -10.68 8.64
CA PRO A 233 -28.75 -10.96 7.27
C PRO A 233 -28.47 -9.79 6.30
N ALA A 234 -28.13 -10.17 5.07
CA ALA A 234 -27.98 -9.30 3.91
C ALA A 234 -28.71 -9.85 2.66
N SER A 235 -29.24 -8.97 1.80
CA SER A 235 -29.99 -9.32 0.58
C SER A 235 -29.82 -8.28 -0.54
N LEU A 236 -30.05 -8.60 -1.81
CA LEU A 236 -29.98 -7.62 -2.90
C LEU A 236 -31.20 -6.70 -2.94
N LYS A 237 -30.99 -5.42 -3.28
CA LYS A 237 -32.07 -4.46 -3.53
C LYS A 237 -32.96 -4.95 -4.69
N GLY A 238 -34.26 -5.12 -4.41
CA GLY A 238 -35.26 -5.46 -5.43
C GLY A 238 -35.34 -6.93 -5.82
N CYS A 239 -34.54 -7.82 -5.22
CA CYS A 239 -34.55 -9.24 -5.52
C CYS A 239 -34.93 -10.07 -4.29
N ARG A 240 -35.89 -11.00 -4.43
CA ARG A 240 -36.13 -12.08 -3.45
C ARG A 240 -35.17 -13.28 -3.63
N ARG A 241 -34.14 -13.14 -4.49
CA ARG A 241 -33.18 -14.21 -4.81
C ARG A 241 -31.73 -13.74 -4.63
N SER A 242 -30.94 -14.71 -4.19
CA SER A 242 -29.59 -14.66 -3.62
C SER A 242 -28.51 -14.08 -4.54
N ILE A 243 -27.48 -13.51 -3.94
CA ILE A 243 -26.22 -13.12 -4.59
C ILE A 243 -25.52 -14.41 -5.06
N VAL A 244 -24.87 -14.38 -6.23
CA VAL A 244 -24.00 -15.46 -6.74
C VAL A 244 -22.64 -15.30 -6.09
#